data_AF-A0A7X9AHN0-F1
#
_entry.id   AF-A0A7X9AHN0-F1
#
_cell.length_a   1.000
_cell.length_b   1.000
_cell.length_c   1.000
_cell.angle_alpha   90.00
_cell.angle_beta   90.00
_cell.angle_gamma   90.00
#
_symmetry.space_group_name_H-M   'P 1'
#
loop_
_entity.id
_entity.type
_entity.pdbx_description
1 polymer ?
#
loop_
_entity_poly.entity_id
_entity_poly.type
_entity_poly.pdbx_seq_one_letter_code
_entity_poly.pdbx_strand_id
1 'polypeptide(L)'
;MLAKQYLNKIINVKMDRPLGSKHPKHGFIYETNYGFIPNTISGDGKELDAYVLGINKPMDEFTGRCIAIIHRTDDDDDKLIVVPDGTKITDEEIESLTAYQEKWFKHIIIRNSFAIFLAGGGGYEDSAELDKQFFENIPENAKILYCPAAMSSDRYPSALEWFSGLVRRYHNTAIIDMLIEENVKSRNPDDYNAVFIGGGNTYKLLDFIIKNELDKKLKKYISNDGLIYGGSAGAIILGKNINTASAEDESGCYTNTDGLNLLNDACVACHWPKHEDYIRNFAIENKFKTYCIPENCGMIFDKTGDLVKTIGNGIEVLN
;
A
#
# COMPACT_ATOMS: atom_id res chain seq x y z
N MET A 1 -15.49 5.70 11.48
CA MET A 1 -15.01 7.09 11.47
C MET A 1 -15.03 7.63 10.06
N LEU A 2 -15.67 8.78 9.85
CA LEU A 2 -15.73 9.49 8.56
C LEU A 2 -14.33 9.86 8.05
N ALA A 3 -13.42 10.23 8.95
CA ALA A 3 -12.08 10.70 8.61
C ALA A 3 -11.24 9.67 7.82
N LYS A 4 -11.39 8.38 8.14
CA LYS A 4 -10.61 7.29 7.51
C LYS A 4 -10.75 7.21 6.00
N GLN A 5 -11.87 7.68 5.44
CA GLN A 5 -12.08 7.65 3.98
C GLN A 5 -11.18 8.64 3.23
N TYR A 6 -10.56 9.60 3.93
CA TYR A 6 -9.68 10.61 3.34
C TYR A 6 -8.20 10.22 3.40
N LEU A 7 -7.83 9.21 4.19
CA LEU A 7 -6.46 8.73 4.26
C LEU A 7 -5.92 8.38 2.86
N ASN A 8 -4.71 8.85 2.59
CA ASN A 8 -3.99 8.79 1.34
C ASN A 8 -4.68 9.46 0.14
N LYS A 9 -5.76 10.22 0.31
CA LYS A 9 -6.40 10.95 -0.79
C LYS A 9 -5.87 12.38 -0.93
N ILE A 10 -5.88 12.88 -2.16
CA ILE A 10 -5.73 14.30 -2.43
C ILE A 10 -7.06 15.00 -2.09
N ILE A 11 -6.99 15.96 -1.18
CA ILE A 11 -8.16 16.71 -0.68
C ILE A 11 -7.87 18.21 -0.68
N ASN A 12 -8.93 19.01 -0.86
CA ASN A 12 -8.86 20.46 -0.73
C ASN A 12 -9.29 20.89 0.68
N VAL A 13 -8.44 21.69 1.33
CA VAL A 13 -8.67 22.27 2.65
C VAL A 13 -8.89 23.76 2.48
N LYS A 14 -9.96 24.27 3.10
CA LYS A 14 -10.23 25.71 3.16
C LYS A 14 -9.85 26.24 4.53
N MET A 15 -8.97 27.24 4.59
CA MET A 15 -8.47 27.77 5.86
C MET A 15 -9.48 28.72 6.48
N ASP A 16 -9.78 28.50 7.74
CA ASP A 16 -10.47 29.47 8.59
C ASP A 16 -9.54 30.01 9.69
N ARG A 17 -8.39 29.36 9.90
CA ARG A 17 -7.32 29.77 10.81
C ARG A 17 -5.95 29.67 10.12
N PRO A 18 -5.62 30.61 9.22
CA PRO A 18 -4.32 30.63 8.55
C PRO A 18 -3.16 30.71 9.54
N LEU A 19 -1.97 30.27 9.10
CA LEU A 19 -0.73 30.36 9.87
C LEU A 19 -0.54 31.77 10.45
N GLY A 20 -0.24 31.86 11.75
CA GLY A 20 -0.03 33.12 12.47
C GLY A 20 -1.31 33.83 12.93
N SER A 21 -2.49 33.31 12.62
CA SER A 21 -3.75 33.84 13.14
C SER A 21 -3.94 33.53 14.63
N LYS A 22 -4.73 34.36 15.32
CA LYS A 22 -5.03 34.20 16.74
C LYS A 22 -6.35 33.45 16.93
N HIS A 23 -6.38 32.47 17.83
CA HIS A 23 -7.59 31.75 18.15
C HIS A 23 -8.66 32.68 18.77
N PRO A 24 -9.91 32.68 18.26
CA PRO A 24 -10.93 33.67 18.61
C PRO A 24 -11.33 33.66 20.09
N LYS A 25 -11.34 32.47 20.73
CA LYS A 25 -11.70 32.31 22.16
C LYS A 25 -10.50 32.19 23.10
N HIS A 26 -9.53 31.33 22.78
CA HIS A 26 -8.44 30.96 23.70
C HIS A 26 -7.14 31.76 23.52
N GLY A 27 -7.04 32.59 22.46
CA GLY A 27 -5.96 33.57 22.33
C GLY A 27 -4.57 33.04 22.01
N PHE A 28 -4.38 31.73 21.81
CA PHE A 28 -3.14 31.18 21.25
C PHE A 28 -2.99 31.50 19.76
N ILE A 29 -1.79 31.33 19.22
CA ILE A 29 -1.48 31.55 17.80
C ILE A 29 -1.45 30.21 17.08
N TYR A 30 -2.04 30.12 15.89
CA TYR A 30 -1.94 28.95 15.04
C TYR A 30 -0.54 28.88 14.43
N GLU A 31 0.23 27.86 14.81
CA GLU A 31 1.60 27.63 14.33
C GLU A 31 1.65 26.83 13.02
N THR A 32 0.48 26.42 12.51
CA THR A 32 0.28 25.78 11.21
C THR A 32 -0.94 26.39 10.51
N ASN A 33 -1.11 26.13 9.21
CA ASN A 33 -2.39 26.46 8.56
C ASN A 33 -3.45 25.46 9.03
N TYR A 34 -4.60 25.97 9.46
CA TYR A 34 -5.70 25.17 9.97
C TYR A 34 -7.01 25.56 9.29
N GLY A 35 -7.80 24.55 8.95
CA GLY A 35 -9.03 24.71 8.21
C GLY A 35 -9.92 23.48 8.27
N PHE A 36 -10.79 23.35 7.28
CA PHE A 36 -11.79 22.29 7.21
C PHE A 36 -11.96 21.76 5.79
N ILE A 37 -12.56 20.58 5.67
CA ILE A 37 -12.92 19.99 4.38
C ILE A 37 -14.35 20.44 3.99
N PRO A 38 -14.51 21.22 2.90
CA PRO A 38 -15.82 21.74 2.51
C PRO A 38 -16.83 20.62 2.20
N ASN A 39 -18.10 20.85 2.55
CA ASN A 39 -19.22 19.93 2.29
C ASN A 39 -19.09 18.58 3.02
N THR A 40 -18.48 18.57 4.21
CA THR A 40 -18.39 17.39 5.08
C THR A 40 -19.09 17.63 6.41
N ILE A 41 -19.48 16.57 7.11
CA ILE A 41 -20.06 16.63 8.46
C ILE A 41 -19.42 15.54 9.32
N SER A 42 -18.58 15.92 10.27
CA SER A 42 -17.87 15.11 11.27
C SER A 42 -18.79 14.69 12.44
N GLY A 43 -18.26 13.92 13.39
CA GLY A 43 -19.00 13.37 14.55
C GLY A 43 -19.67 14.44 15.42
N ASP A 44 -19.07 15.63 15.51
CA ASP A 44 -19.58 16.77 16.25
C ASP A 44 -20.63 17.61 15.51
N GLY A 45 -21.00 17.22 14.28
CA GLY A 45 -21.95 17.93 13.43
C GLY A 45 -21.37 19.14 12.69
N LYS A 46 -20.04 19.37 12.73
CA LYS A 46 -19.35 20.41 11.94
C LYS A 46 -18.56 19.81 10.79
N GLU A 47 -18.00 20.64 9.92
CA GLU A 47 -17.06 20.18 8.89
C GLU A 47 -15.83 19.52 9.53
N LEU A 48 -15.22 18.56 8.82
CA LEU A 48 -14.06 17.84 9.33
C LEU A 48 -12.83 18.75 9.29
N ASP A 49 -12.20 18.95 10.45
CA ASP A 49 -11.04 19.82 10.60
C ASP A 49 -9.75 19.20 10.03
N ALA A 50 -8.82 20.06 9.60
CA ALA A 50 -7.56 19.65 9.02
C ALA A 50 -6.41 20.60 9.38
N TYR A 51 -5.28 20.00 9.75
CA TYR A 51 -3.97 20.66 9.78
C TYR A 51 -3.31 20.57 8.41
N VAL A 52 -2.75 21.68 7.94
CA VAL A 52 -1.88 21.73 6.76
C VAL A 52 -0.44 21.98 7.20
N LEU A 53 0.39 20.94 7.05
CA LEU A 53 1.80 20.95 7.46
C LEU A 53 2.73 21.11 6.24
N GLY A 54 3.98 21.54 6.48
CA GLY A 54 4.99 21.71 5.42
C GLY A 54 4.84 22.98 4.57
N ILE A 55 3.91 23.88 4.91
CA ILE A 55 3.70 25.16 4.23
C ILE A 55 3.96 26.32 5.20
N ASN A 56 5.07 27.04 4.99
CA ASN A 56 5.55 28.08 5.90
C ASN A 56 5.03 29.49 5.57
N LYS A 57 3.84 29.59 4.97
CA LYS A 57 3.16 30.85 4.68
C LYS A 57 1.65 30.72 4.92
N PRO A 58 0.94 31.80 5.29
CA PRO A 58 -0.52 31.77 5.37
C PRO A 58 -1.14 31.43 4.02
N MET A 59 -2.21 30.63 4.04
CA MET A 59 -2.96 30.21 2.85
C MET A 59 -4.46 30.41 3.07
N ASP A 60 -5.20 30.67 2.00
CA ASP A 60 -6.67 30.67 2.02
C ASP A 60 -7.23 29.28 1.70
N GLU A 61 -6.61 28.58 0.75
CA GLU A 61 -6.95 27.21 0.36
C GLU A 61 -5.67 26.41 0.08
N PHE A 62 -5.72 25.10 0.28
CA PHE A 62 -4.62 24.19 -0.02
C PHE A 62 -5.14 22.84 -0.46
N THR A 63 -4.66 22.35 -1.60
CA THR A 63 -4.87 20.98 -2.04
C THR A 63 -3.61 20.16 -1.78
N GLY A 64 -3.75 19.05 -1.04
CA GLY A 64 -2.64 18.17 -0.70
C GLY A 64 -3.11 16.78 -0.29
N ARG A 65 -2.17 15.91 0.06
CA ARG A 65 -2.46 14.54 0.48
C ARG A 65 -2.75 14.47 1.96
N CYS A 66 -3.87 13.86 2.34
CA CYS A 66 -4.13 13.48 3.72
C CYS A 66 -3.35 12.21 4.08
N ILE A 67 -2.40 12.30 5.00
CA ILE A 67 -1.46 11.20 5.31
C ILE A 67 -1.73 10.54 6.67
N ALA A 68 -2.43 11.25 7.56
CA ALA A 68 -2.73 10.78 8.91
C ALA A 68 -4.00 11.45 9.44
N ILE A 69 -4.50 10.91 10.55
CA ILE A 69 -5.60 11.46 11.34
C ILE A 69 -5.11 11.56 12.77
N ILE A 70 -5.28 12.73 13.39
CA ILE A 70 -5.26 12.85 14.84
C ILE A 70 -6.65 12.49 15.34
N HIS A 71 -6.76 11.33 15.98
CA HIS A 71 -8.00 10.85 16.59
C HIS A 71 -7.94 11.14 18.09
N ARG A 72 -8.74 12.11 18.54
CA ARG A 72 -8.90 12.37 19.96
C ARG A 72 -9.69 11.24 20.61
N THR A 73 -9.21 10.79 21.76
CA THR A 73 -9.77 9.66 22.52
C THR A 73 -10.63 10.12 23.70
N ASP A 74 -10.54 11.41 24.04
CA ASP A 74 -11.33 12.09 25.06
C ASP A 74 -12.26 13.17 24.48
N ASP A 75 -12.38 13.24 23.16
CA ASP A 75 -13.19 14.20 22.40
C ASP A 75 -13.58 13.59 21.03
N ASP A 76 -14.76 13.91 20.50
CA ASP A 76 -15.27 13.34 19.23
C ASP A 76 -15.01 14.28 18.05
N ASP A 77 -13.74 14.65 17.88
CA ASP A 77 -13.29 15.68 16.93
C ASP A 77 -11.95 15.28 16.27
N ASP A 78 -12.06 14.41 15.27
CA ASP A 78 -10.96 13.97 14.40
C ASP A 78 -10.38 15.13 13.59
N LYS A 79 -9.06 15.15 13.43
CA LYS A 79 -8.36 16.11 12.55
C LYS A 79 -7.55 15.41 11.49
N LEU A 80 -7.71 15.82 10.24
CA LEU A 80 -6.88 15.34 9.14
C LEU A 80 -5.51 16.01 9.15
N ILE A 81 -4.47 15.28 8.78
CA ILE A 81 -3.13 15.81 8.53
C ILE A 81 -2.90 15.83 7.03
N VAL A 82 -2.86 17.04 6.46
CA VAL A 82 -2.72 17.27 5.03
C VAL A 82 -1.37 17.92 4.73
N VAL A 83 -0.64 17.39 3.76
CA VAL A 83 0.71 17.83 3.38
C VAL A 83 0.86 17.96 1.87
N PRO A 84 1.88 18.66 1.35
CA PRO A 84 2.22 18.59 -0.07
C PRO A 84 2.44 17.14 -0.49
N ASP A 85 1.98 16.76 -1.69
CA ASP A 85 2.08 15.38 -2.13
C ASP A 85 3.54 14.88 -2.15
N GLY A 86 3.75 13.63 -1.72
CA GLY A 86 5.07 13.03 -1.56
C GLY A 86 5.87 13.47 -0.32
N THR A 87 5.36 14.40 0.51
CA THR A 87 6.01 14.78 1.77
C THR A 87 6.04 13.61 2.74
N LYS A 88 7.23 13.26 3.23
CA LYS A 88 7.42 12.31 4.33
C LYS A 88 7.56 13.09 5.63
N ILE A 89 6.73 12.74 6.60
CA ILE A 89 6.74 13.33 7.96
C ILE A 89 6.41 12.23 8.96
N THR A 90 7.13 12.19 10.08
CA THR A 90 6.94 11.18 11.14
C THR A 90 5.81 11.58 12.09
N ASP A 91 5.39 10.63 12.95
CA ASP A 91 4.39 10.92 13.97
C ASP A 91 4.93 11.90 15.01
N GLU A 92 6.21 11.83 15.38
CA GLU A 92 6.85 12.80 16.28
C GLU A 92 6.87 14.22 15.69
N GLU A 93 7.08 14.35 14.39
CA GLU A 93 7.02 15.64 13.70
C GLU A 93 5.59 16.17 13.65
N ILE A 94 4.58 15.32 13.40
CA ILE A 94 3.16 15.71 13.47
C ILE A 94 2.84 16.22 14.89
N GLU A 95 3.14 15.42 15.92
CA GLU A 95 2.94 15.76 17.33
C GLU A 95 3.57 17.12 17.66
N SER A 96 4.83 17.34 17.25
CA SER A 96 5.53 18.59 17.51
C SER A 96 4.86 19.78 16.81
N LEU A 97 4.42 19.63 15.57
CA LEU A 97 3.83 20.72 14.79
C LEU A 97 2.39 21.05 15.22
N THR A 98 1.66 20.09 15.79
CA THR A 98 0.28 20.29 16.26
C THR A 98 0.19 20.53 17.77
N ALA A 99 1.30 20.44 18.51
CA ALA A 99 1.35 20.56 19.97
C ALA A 99 0.74 21.85 20.52
N TYR A 100 0.79 22.97 19.79
CA TYR A 100 0.22 24.24 20.25
C TYR A 100 -1.28 24.13 20.61
N GLN A 101 -2.00 23.22 19.94
CA GLN A 101 -3.41 22.94 20.13
C GLN A 101 -3.65 21.55 20.74
N GLU A 102 -2.96 20.50 20.27
CA GLU A 102 -3.25 19.13 20.68
C GLU A 102 -2.71 18.75 22.07
N LYS A 103 -1.83 19.57 22.68
CA LYS A 103 -1.37 19.38 24.08
C LYS A 103 -2.49 19.39 25.13
N TRP A 104 -3.68 19.85 24.76
CA TRP A 104 -4.84 19.92 25.65
C TRP A 104 -5.76 18.68 25.56
N PHE A 105 -5.46 17.72 24.68
CA PHE A 105 -6.30 16.55 24.39
C PHE A 105 -5.49 15.25 24.43
N LYS A 106 -6.15 14.14 24.77
CA LYS A 106 -5.56 12.80 24.61
C LYS A 106 -5.88 12.28 23.22
N HIS A 107 -4.88 11.95 22.43
CA HIS A 107 -5.10 11.49 21.07
C HIS A 107 -4.13 10.39 20.67
N ILE A 108 -4.43 9.78 19.53
CA ILE A 108 -3.55 8.86 18.81
C ILE A 108 -3.47 9.31 17.35
N ILE A 109 -2.35 9.02 16.70
CA ILE A 109 -2.20 9.21 15.27
C ILE A 109 -2.59 7.91 14.55
N ILE A 110 -3.51 8.02 13.61
CA ILE A 110 -3.96 6.93 12.74
C ILE A 110 -3.45 7.20 11.34
N ARG A 111 -2.63 6.30 10.80
CA ARG A 111 -2.22 6.28 9.39
C ARG A 111 -2.98 5.22 8.61
N ASN A 112 -2.92 5.31 7.28
CA ASN A 112 -3.37 4.20 6.47
C ASN A 112 -2.48 2.99 6.74
N SER A 113 -3.09 1.81 6.84
CA SER A 113 -2.38 0.58 7.19
C SER A 113 -2.01 -0.25 5.97
N PHE A 114 -2.56 0.04 4.78
CA PHE A 114 -2.32 -0.76 3.57
C PHE A 114 -0.83 -0.87 3.26
N ALA A 115 -0.37 -2.10 3.05
CA ALA A 115 1.01 -2.37 2.69
C ALA A 115 1.13 -3.38 1.54
N ILE A 116 0.21 -4.34 1.45
CA ILE A 116 0.35 -5.47 0.52
C ILE A 116 -0.92 -5.61 -0.32
N PHE A 117 -0.75 -5.63 -1.64
CA PHE A 117 -1.81 -5.78 -2.63
C PHE A 117 -1.56 -7.07 -3.42
N LEU A 118 -2.52 -7.98 -3.40
CA LEU A 118 -2.42 -9.29 -4.05
C LEU A 118 -3.45 -9.39 -5.18
N ALA A 119 -2.99 -9.61 -6.41
CA ALA A 119 -3.85 -9.87 -7.56
C ALA A 119 -3.87 -11.35 -7.92
N GLY A 120 -5.05 -11.90 -8.19
CA GLY A 120 -5.20 -13.31 -8.55
C GLY A 120 -4.70 -13.66 -9.95
N GLY A 121 -4.36 -12.67 -10.79
CA GLY A 121 -3.87 -12.87 -12.15
C GLY A 121 -4.55 -11.93 -13.14
N GLY A 122 -4.61 -12.32 -14.42
CA GLY A 122 -5.31 -11.56 -15.45
C GLY A 122 -4.51 -10.42 -16.09
N GLY A 123 -5.20 -9.63 -16.91
CA GLY A 123 -4.68 -8.44 -17.58
C GLY A 123 -5.23 -7.14 -16.99
N TYR A 124 -5.02 -6.03 -17.70
CA TYR A 124 -5.35 -4.69 -17.18
C TYR A 124 -6.79 -4.48 -16.74
N GLU A 125 -7.75 -5.16 -17.38
CA GLU A 125 -9.17 -5.00 -17.05
C GLU A 125 -9.59 -5.88 -15.87
N ASP A 126 -8.92 -7.01 -15.69
CA ASP A 126 -9.23 -7.97 -14.62
C ASP A 126 -8.84 -7.40 -13.25
N SER A 127 -7.67 -6.75 -13.16
CA SER A 127 -7.15 -6.17 -11.93
C SER A 127 -7.48 -4.68 -11.73
N ALA A 128 -8.27 -4.06 -12.63
CA ALA A 128 -8.39 -2.60 -12.74
C ALA A 128 -8.75 -1.88 -11.42
N GLU A 129 -9.65 -2.44 -10.61
CA GLU A 129 -10.06 -1.85 -9.33
C GLU A 129 -8.99 -2.01 -8.23
N LEU A 130 -8.26 -3.14 -8.22
CA LEU A 130 -7.12 -3.33 -7.32
C LEU A 130 -5.96 -2.41 -7.71
N ASP A 131 -5.66 -2.32 -9.01
CA ASP A 131 -4.62 -1.45 -9.56
C ASP A 131 -4.91 0.00 -9.20
N LYS A 132 -6.14 0.46 -9.42
CA LYS A 132 -6.58 1.79 -9.03
C LYS A 132 -6.31 2.05 -7.55
N GLN A 133 -6.71 1.13 -6.66
CA GLN A 133 -6.47 1.31 -5.23
C GLN A 133 -4.99 1.30 -4.87
N PHE A 134 -4.18 0.44 -5.48
CA PHE A 134 -2.72 0.46 -5.26
C PHE A 134 -2.13 1.81 -5.65
N PHE A 135 -2.44 2.27 -6.87
CA PHE A 135 -1.92 3.51 -7.39
C PHE A 135 -2.43 4.74 -6.64
N GLU A 136 -3.69 4.79 -6.18
CA GLU A 136 -4.18 5.91 -5.36
C GLU A 136 -3.36 6.13 -4.08
N ASN A 137 -2.68 5.09 -3.57
CA ASN A 137 -1.80 5.18 -2.41
C ASN A 137 -0.37 5.63 -2.72
N ILE A 138 -0.05 5.87 -3.99
CA ILE A 138 1.28 6.29 -4.45
C ILE A 138 1.26 7.80 -4.75
N PRO A 139 2.29 8.57 -4.35
CA PRO A 139 2.38 10.00 -4.64
C PRO A 139 2.66 10.27 -6.13
N GLU A 140 2.34 11.48 -6.59
CA GLU A 140 2.80 11.94 -7.91
C GLU A 140 4.33 11.92 -8.00
N ASN A 141 4.87 11.71 -9.21
CA ASN A 141 6.30 11.60 -9.48
C ASN A 141 7.01 10.47 -8.69
N ALA A 142 6.25 9.49 -8.20
CA ALA A 142 6.77 8.36 -7.46
C ALA A 142 7.81 7.56 -8.25
N LYS A 143 8.78 6.99 -7.53
CA LYS A 143 9.65 5.95 -8.06
C LYS A 143 9.06 4.58 -7.73
N ILE A 144 8.86 3.76 -8.75
CA ILE A 144 8.30 2.42 -8.62
C ILE A 144 9.34 1.39 -9.07
N LEU A 145 9.65 0.44 -8.17
CA LEU A 145 10.55 -0.67 -8.45
C LEU A 145 9.75 -1.86 -8.98
N TYR A 146 9.92 -2.19 -10.26
CA TYR A 146 9.24 -3.30 -10.92
C TYR A 146 10.13 -4.55 -10.98
N CYS A 147 9.71 -5.66 -10.40
CA CYS A 147 10.42 -6.94 -10.42
C CYS A 147 9.74 -7.92 -11.41
N PRO A 148 10.30 -8.10 -12.64
CA PRO A 148 9.80 -9.07 -13.61
C PRO A 148 10.46 -10.47 -13.49
N ALA A 149 11.22 -10.74 -12.42
CA ALA A 149 12.14 -11.89 -12.34
C ALA A 149 11.47 -13.28 -12.40
N ALA A 150 10.14 -13.35 -12.28
CA ALA A 150 9.36 -14.55 -12.55
C ALA A 150 9.40 -14.98 -14.03
N MET A 151 9.62 -14.03 -14.96
CA MET A 151 9.75 -14.28 -16.39
C MET A 151 11.22 -14.51 -16.80
N SER A 152 11.46 -15.08 -17.97
CA SER A 152 12.78 -15.15 -18.58
C SER A 152 13.27 -13.77 -19.05
N SER A 153 14.59 -13.56 -19.09
CA SER A 153 15.18 -12.23 -19.35
C SER A 153 14.89 -11.69 -20.76
N ASP A 154 14.68 -12.57 -21.74
CA ASP A 154 14.23 -12.20 -23.09
C ASP A 154 12.83 -11.54 -23.09
N ARG A 155 12.03 -11.78 -22.05
CA ARG A 155 10.69 -11.18 -21.88
C ARG A 155 10.72 -9.84 -21.15
N TYR A 156 11.82 -9.46 -20.51
CA TYR A 156 11.92 -8.22 -19.73
C TYR A 156 11.52 -6.95 -20.52
N PRO A 157 11.91 -6.77 -21.81
CA PRO A 157 11.45 -5.62 -22.58
C PRO A 157 9.92 -5.56 -22.70
N SER A 158 9.27 -6.69 -23.01
CA SER A 158 7.80 -6.76 -23.10
C SER A 158 7.11 -6.57 -21.75
N ALA A 159 7.73 -7.07 -20.67
CA ALA A 159 7.24 -6.90 -19.31
C ALA A 159 7.29 -5.43 -18.87
N LEU A 160 8.39 -4.74 -19.18
CA LEU A 160 8.53 -3.31 -18.93
C LEU A 160 7.53 -2.49 -19.74
N GLU A 161 7.33 -2.82 -21.02
CA GLU A 161 6.35 -2.13 -21.87
C GLU A 161 4.93 -2.29 -21.30
N TRP A 162 4.56 -3.52 -20.93
CA TRP A 162 3.27 -3.81 -20.31
C TRP A 162 3.11 -3.05 -18.98
N PHE A 163 4.09 -3.10 -18.09
CA PHE A 163 3.99 -2.42 -16.80
C PHE A 163 3.97 -0.89 -16.95
N SER A 164 4.74 -0.35 -17.90
CA SER A 164 4.68 1.07 -18.25
C SER A 164 3.32 1.49 -18.78
N GLY A 165 2.64 0.61 -19.53
CA GLY A 165 1.26 0.78 -19.96
C GLY A 165 0.28 0.87 -18.79
N LEU A 166 0.45 -0.01 -17.79
CA LEU A 166 -0.34 0.02 -16.56
C LEU A 166 -0.14 1.31 -15.78
N VAL A 167 1.13 1.70 -15.54
CA VAL A 167 1.47 2.93 -14.80
C VAL A 167 0.88 4.16 -15.51
N ARG A 168 0.93 4.23 -16.84
CA ARG A 168 0.31 5.33 -17.63
C ARG A 168 -1.22 5.40 -17.57
N ARG A 169 -1.91 4.42 -16.98
CA ARG A 169 -3.36 4.52 -16.73
C ARG A 169 -3.68 5.31 -15.48
N TYR A 170 -2.76 5.34 -14.50
CA TYR A 170 -3.03 5.85 -13.16
C TYR A 170 -2.06 6.95 -12.70
N HIS A 171 -0.78 6.89 -13.10
CA HIS A 171 0.28 7.83 -12.71
C HIS A 171 1.26 8.12 -13.84
N ASN A 172 0.93 9.10 -14.68
CA ASN A 172 1.75 9.43 -15.85
C ASN A 172 3.12 10.04 -15.52
N THR A 173 3.33 10.46 -14.27
CA THR A 173 4.57 11.09 -13.80
C THR A 173 5.51 10.13 -13.08
N ALA A 174 5.09 8.88 -12.82
CA ALA A 174 5.91 7.93 -12.10
C ALA A 174 7.12 7.46 -12.92
N ILE A 175 8.24 7.28 -12.23
CA ILE A 175 9.49 6.75 -12.78
C ILE A 175 9.56 5.27 -12.46
N ILE A 176 9.77 4.45 -13.49
CA ILE A 176 9.85 2.99 -13.34
C ILE A 176 11.29 2.55 -13.42
N ASP A 177 11.67 1.72 -12.46
CA ASP A 177 12.97 1.08 -12.39
C ASP A 177 12.77 -0.43 -12.30
N MET A 178 13.40 -1.21 -13.18
CA MET A 178 13.36 -2.68 -13.10
C MET A 178 14.32 -3.28 -12.07
N LEU A 179 13.87 -4.24 -11.26
CA LEU A 179 14.71 -5.05 -10.40
C LEU A 179 15.05 -6.37 -11.11
N ILE A 180 16.27 -6.46 -11.63
CA ILE A 180 16.77 -7.62 -12.41
C ILE A 180 18.18 -8.00 -11.96
N GLU A 181 18.66 -9.15 -12.40
CA GLU A 181 19.92 -9.76 -12.02
C GLU A 181 21.12 -8.79 -12.11
N GLU A 182 21.15 -7.93 -13.12
CA GLU A 182 22.25 -6.99 -13.39
C GLU A 182 22.32 -5.83 -12.37
N ASN A 183 21.19 -5.46 -11.75
CA ASN A 183 21.08 -4.26 -10.91
C ASN A 183 20.55 -4.51 -9.50
N VAL A 184 20.21 -5.76 -9.17
CA VAL A 184 19.60 -6.15 -7.89
C VAL A 184 20.44 -5.78 -6.67
N LYS A 185 21.78 -5.75 -6.81
CA LYS A 185 22.69 -5.36 -5.72
C LYS A 185 22.67 -3.86 -5.43
N SER A 186 22.38 -3.03 -6.42
CA SER A 186 22.38 -1.56 -6.30
C SER A 186 21.00 -0.96 -6.05
N ARG A 187 19.93 -1.75 -6.13
CA ARG A 187 18.55 -1.29 -5.94
C ARG A 187 18.02 -1.77 -4.60
N ASN A 188 17.76 -0.83 -3.69
CA ASN A 188 17.15 -1.11 -2.41
C ASN A 188 15.67 -0.69 -2.43
N PRO A 189 14.71 -1.57 -2.10
CA PRO A 189 13.29 -1.23 -2.01
C PRO A 189 12.98 0.06 -1.23
N ASP A 190 13.70 0.34 -0.14
CA ASP A 190 13.51 1.54 0.69
C ASP A 190 13.71 2.88 -0.07
N ASP A 191 14.39 2.86 -1.23
CA ASP A 191 14.61 4.04 -2.08
C ASP A 191 13.41 4.36 -2.99
N TYR A 192 12.36 3.52 -2.97
CA TYR A 192 11.20 3.58 -3.86
C TYR A 192 9.90 3.80 -3.07
N ASN A 193 8.94 4.44 -3.72
CA ASN A 193 7.61 4.66 -3.15
C ASN A 193 6.74 3.40 -3.19
N ALA A 194 7.02 2.49 -4.14
CA ALA A 194 6.31 1.25 -4.31
C ALA A 194 7.20 0.18 -4.95
N VAL A 195 6.92 -1.09 -4.63
CA VAL A 195 7.48 -2.27 -5.31
C VAL A 195 6.33 -3.03 -5.98
N PHE A 196 6.50 -3.34 -7.26
CA PHE A 196 5.56 -4.17 -8.01
C PHE A 196 6.26 -5.46 -8.44
N ILE A 197 5.74 -6.60 -8.04
CA ILE A 197 6.30 -7.93 -8.34
C ILE A 197 5.38 -8.62 -9.34
N GLY A 198 5.89 -8.84 -10.55
CA GLY A 198 5.14 -9.41 -11.66
C GLY A 198 4.94 -10.93 -11.58
N GLY A 199 4.05 -11.43 -12.44
CA GLY A 199 3.78 -12.85 -12.63
C GLY A 199 4.78 -13.55 -13.56
N GLY A 200 4.72 -14.88 -13.59
CA GLY A 200 5.63 -15.77 -14.33
C GLY A 200 5.79 -17.07 -13.55
N ASN A 201 6.98 -17.67 -13.57
CA ASN A 201 7.27 -18.87 -12.78
C ASN A 201 7.59 -18.50 -11.32
N THR A 202 6.78 -19.02 -10.39
CA THR A 202 6.84 -18.71 -8.94
C THR A 202 8.11 -19.22 -8.28
N TYR A 203 8.58 -20.42 -8.67
CA TYR A 203 9.80 -21.01 -8.12
C TYR A 203 11.05 -20.21 -8.51
N LYS A 204 11.15 -19.82 -9.79
CA LYS A 204 12.21 -18.93 -10.28
C LYS A 204 12.20 -17.59 -9.55
N LEU A 205 11.03 -17.00 -9.38
CA LEU A 205 10.88 -15.73 -8.67
C LEU A 205 11.38 -15.84 -7.23
N LEU A 206 10.94 -16.87 -6.49
CA LEU A 206 11.36 -17.07 -5.11
C LEU A 206 12.88 -17.26 -5.00
N ASP A 207 13.47 -18.05 -5.92
CA ASP A 207 14.91 -18.25 -5.99
C ASP A 207 15.67 -16.93 -6.21
N PHE A 208 15.21 -16.08 -7.13
CA PHE A 208 15.77 -14.74 -7.36
C PHE A 208 15.70 -13.87 -6.09
N ILE A 209 14.55 -13.87 -5.41
CA ILE A 209 14.34 -13.08 -4.18
C ILE A 209 15.30 -13.53 -3.07
N ILE A 210 15.38 -14.84 -2.81
CA ILE A 210 16.19 -15.39 -1.72
C ILE A 210 17.68 -15.28 -1.99
N LYS A 211 18.14 -15.61 -3.21
CA LYS A 211 19.58 -15.52 -3.58
C LYS A 211 20.15 -14.11 -3.47
N ASN A 212 19.30 -13.09 -3.59
CA ASN A 212 19.70 -11.69 -3.53
C ASN A 212 19.34 -11.01 -2.19
N GLU A 213 18.94 -11.79 -1.19
CA GLU A 213 18.54 -11.31 0.14
C GLU A 213 17.42 -10.24 0.09
N LEU A 214 16.57 -10.30 -0.94
CA LEU A 214 15.46 -9.39 -1.11
C LEU A 214 14.32 -9.70 -0.13
N ASP A 215 14.22 -10.94 0.37
CA ASP A 215 13.27 -11.33 1.40
C ASP A 215 13.35 -10.44 2.65
N LYS A 216 14.57 -10.22 3.16
CA LYS A 216 14.82 -9.37 4.34
C LYS A 216 14.54 -7.91 4.02
N LYS A 217 14.94 -7.46 2.82
CA LYS A 217 14.74 -6.07 2.38
C LYS A 217 13.26 -5.74 2.19
N LEU A 218 12.46 -6.64 1.60
CA LEU A 218 11.03 -6.46 1.41
C LEU A 218 10.28 -6.49 2.75
N LYS A 219 10.67 -7.35 3.70
CA LYS A 219 10.13 -7.32 5.07
C LYS A 219 10.39 -5.99 5.77
N LYS A 220 11.62 -5.50 5.70
CA LYS A 220 11.99 -4.18 6.25
C LYS A 220 11.22 -3.06 5.55
N TYR A 221 11.09 -3.13 4.23
CA TYR A 221 10.36 -2.16 3.42
C TYR A 221 8.92 -2.02 3.87
N ILE A 222 8.19 -3.14 4.06
CA ILE A 222 6.83 -3.13 4.61
C ILE A 222 6.78 -2.53 6.03
N SER A 223 7.75 -2.87 6.89
CA SER A 223 7.79 -2.30 8.25
C SER A 223 8.00 -0.78 8.26
N ASN A 224 8.59 -0.24 7.19
CA ASN A 224 8.79 1.19 6.94
C ASN A 224 7.67 1.81 6.10
N ASP A 225 6.46 1.25 6.17
CA ASP A 225 5.26 1.70 5.44
C ASP A 225 5.41 1.65 3.89
N GLY A 226 6.26 0.76 3.41
CA GLY A 226 6.43 0.49 1.98
C GLY A 226 5.24 -0.27 1.37
N LEU A 227 4.93 0.05 0.11
CA LEU A 227 3.81 -0.53 -0.64
C LEU A 227 4.30 -1.62 -1.59
N ILE A 228 3.79 -2.85 -1.43
CA ILE A 228 4.07 -3.98 -2.31
C ILE A 228 2.80 -4.39 -3.06
N TYR A 229 2.93 -4.54 -4.37
CA TYR A 229 1.95 -5.22 -5.20
C TYR A 229 2.54 -6.54 -5.70
N GLY A 230 1.80 -7.64 -5.56
CA GLY A 230 2.11 -8.93 -6.13
C GLY A 230 1.04 -9.36 -7.14
N GLY A 231 1.43 -9.62 -8.39
CA GLY A 231 0.55 -10.20 -9.39
C GLY A 231 0.87 -11.68 -9.64
N SER A 232 -0.14 -12.56 -9.53
CA SER A 232 0.03 -14.01 -9.77
C SER A 232 1.20 -14.59 -8.93
N ALA A 233 2.29 -15.07 -9.53
CA ALA A 233 3.50 -15.50 -8.83
C ALA A 233 3.99 -14.50 -7.78
N GLY A 234 3.94 -13.20 -8.10
CA GLY A 234 4.27 -12.12 -7.16
C GLY A 234 3.39 -12.08 -5.92
N ALA A 235 2.12 -12.48 -6.01
CA ALA A 235 1.23 -12.63 -4.86
C ALA A 235 1.52 -13.92 -4.09
N ILE A 236 1.76 -15.03 -4.78
CA ILE A 236 2.01 -16.34 -4.19
C ILE A 236 3.25 -16.31 -3.27
N ILE A 237 4.35 -15.69 -3.71
CA ILE A 237 5.58 -15.62 -2.91
C ILE A 237 5.43 -14.81 -1.61
N LEU A 238 4.41 -13.95 -1.48
CA LEU A 238 4.20 -13.15 -0.27
C LEU A 238 3.53 -13.97 0.85
N GLY A 239 2.90 -15.11 0.49
CA GLY A 239 2.36 -16.07 1.45
C GLY A 239 3.45 -16.91 2.13
N LYS A 240 3.01 -17.87 2.95
CA LYS A 240 3.87 -18.77 3.71
C LYS A 240 4.60 -19.79 2.86
N ASN A 241 3.91 -20.38 1.88
CA ASN A 241 4.45 -21.45 1.04
C ASN A 241 3.94 -21.31 -0.40
N ILE A 242 4.82 -21.58 -1.36
CA ILE A 242 4.54 -21.34 -2.79
C ILE A 242 3.99 -22.57 -3.53
N ASN A 243 3.81 -23.71 -2.87
CA ASN A 243 3.37 -24.94 -3.54
C ASN A 243 1.92 -24.89 -4.04
N THR A 244 1.16 -23.84 -3.70
CA THR A 244 -0.08 -23.53 -4.43
C THR A 244 0.17 -23.33 -5.93
N ALA A 245 1.38 -22.96 -6.35
CA ALA A 245 1.77 -22.84 -7.75
C ALA A 245 2.16 -24.18 -8.43
N SER A 246 2.36 -25.28 -7.70
CA SER A 246 2.93 -26.52 -8.28
C SER A 246 2.08 -27.16 -9.38
N ALA A 247 0.79 -26.82 -9.46
CA ALA A 247 -0.09 -27.31 -10.50
C ALA A 247 0.10 -26.60 -11.85
N GLU A 248 0.69 -25.40 -11.85
CA GLU A 248 0.90 -24.58 -13.05
C GLU A 248 2.39 -24.37 -13.37
N ASP A 249 3.23 -24.26 -12.34
CA ASP A 249 4.65 -23.96 -12.47
C ASP A 249 5.53 -25.18 -12.30
N GLU A 250 6.44 -25.39 -13.27
CA GLU A 250 7.52 -26.35 -13.13
C GLU A 250 8.57 -25.84 -12.14
N SER A 251 8.87 -26.63 -11.11
CA SER A 251 9.89 -26.29 -10.10
C SER A 251 11.32 -26.45 -10.63
N GLY A 252 11.54 -27.32 -11.62
CA GLY A 252 12.86 -27.55 -12.21
C GLY A 252 13.91 -27.92 -11.17
N CYS A 253 14.93 -27.07 -11.01
CA CYS A 253 16.01 -27.24 -10.02
C CYS A 253 15.77 -26.46 -8.70
N TYR A 254 14.67 -25.74 -8.58
CA TYR A 254 14.34 -24.93 -7.41
C TYR A 254 13.69 -25.80 -6.33
N THR A 255 14.31 -25.86 -5.15
CA THR A 255 13.85 -26.73 -4.05
C THR A 255 13.24 -25.97 -2.88
N ASN A 256 13.47 -24.66 -2.77
CA ASN A 256 12.89 -23.86 -1.71
C ASN A 256 11.42 -23.55 -2.03
N THR A 257 10.55 -23.77 -1.05
CA THR A 257 9.11 -23.51 -1.15
C THR A 257 8.61 -22.51 -0.11
N ASP A 258 9.48 -22.07 0.80
CA ASP A 258 9.12 -21.14 1.87
C ASP A 258 9.01 -19.74 1.29
N GLY A 259 7.77 -19.24 1.22
CA GLY A 259 7.48 -17.88 0.82
C GLY A 259 7.92 -16.87 1.89
N LEU A 260 7.62 -15.60 1.64
CA LEU A 260 8.05 -14.52 2.54
C LEU A 260 7.28 -14.51 3.86
N ASN A 261 6.14 -15.19 3.93
CA ASN A 261 5.27 -15.30 5.10
C ASN A 261 4.86 -13.93 5.66
N LEU A 262 4.35 -13.06 4.78
CA LEU A 262 3.90 -11.71 5.13
C LEU A 262 2.41 -11.67 5.52
N LEU A 263 1.73 -12.82 5.52
CA LEU A 263 0.27 -12.93 5.64
C LEU A 263 -0.14 -13.81 6.84
N ASN A 264 0.61 -13.71 7.95
CA ASN A 264 0.31 -14.43 9.20
C ASN A 264 0.11 -15.94 9.00
N ASP A 265 1.11 -16.59 8.42
CA ASP A 265 1.13 -18.02 8.10
C ASP A 265 0.15 -18.50 7.02
N ALA A 266 -0.57 -17.59 6.35
CA ALA A 266 -1.44 -17.95 5.25
C ALA A 266 -0.67 -18.15 3.92
N CYS A 267 -1.14 -19.09 3.12
CA CYS A 267 -0.74 -19.26 1.72
C CYS A 267 -1.68 -18.49 0.78
N VAL A 268 -1.26 -18.34 -0.48
CA VAL A 268 -2.04 -17.66 -1.52
C VAL A 268 -2.10 -18.59 -2.73
N ALA A 269 -3.30 -18.83 -3.25
CA ALA A 269 -3.53 -19.53 -4.50
C ALA A 269 -4.16 -18.56 -5.50
N CYS A 270 -3.45 -18.27 -6.59
CA CYS A 270 -3.92 -17.41 -7.68
C CYS A 270 -4.70 -18.23 -8.72
N HIS A 271 -5.30 -17.53 -9.69
CA HIS A 271 -6.06 -18.13 -10.78
C HIS A 271 -7.24 -19.02 -10.35
N TRP A 272 -7.80 -18.79 -9.15
CA TRP A 272 -8.92 -19.58 -8.63
C TRP A 272 -10.14 -19.52 -9.58
N PRO A 273 -10.85 -20.64 -9.85
CA PRO A 273 -10.72 -21.98 -9.25
C PRO A 273 -9.89 -22.99 -10.07
N LYS A 274 -8.89 -22.55 -10.85
CA LYS A 274 -8.00 -23.49 -11.53
C LYS A 274 -7.33 -24.40 -10.50
N HIS A 275 -7.26 -25.70 -10.83
CA HIS A 275 -6.66 -26.73 -9.98
C HIS A 275 -7.27 -26.84 -8.56
N GLU A 276 -8.56 -26.57 -8.42
CA GLU A 276 -9.31 -26.59 -7.14
C GLU A 276 -9.01 -27.82 -6.27
N ASP A 277 -9.11 -29.05 -6.83
CA ASP A 277 -8.86 -30.29 -6.07
C ASP A 277 -7.45 -30.32 -5.46
N TYR A 278 -6.44 -29.89 -6.24
CA TYR A 278 -5.06 -29.83 -5.77
C TYR A 278 -4.90 -28.81 -4.64
N ILE A 279 -5.44 -27.60 -4.82
CA ILE A 279 -5.34 -26.51 -3.83
C ILE A 279 -6.06 -26.86 -2.52
N ARG A 280 -7.25 -27.48 -2.61
CA ARG A 280 -7.99 -27.94 -1.43
C ARG A 280 -7.23 -29.02 -0.69
N ASN A 281 -6.69 -30.02 -1.39
CA ASN A 281 -5.88 -31.07 -0.77
C ASN A 281 -4.61 -30.48 -0.13
N PHE A 282 -3.91 -29.57 -0.82
CA PHE A 282 -2.75 -28.86 -0.27
C PHE A 282 -3.08 -28.14 1.04
N ALA A 283 -4.17 -27.37 1.07
CA ALA A 283 -4.59 -26.64 2.27
C ALA A 283 -4.90 -27.60 3.44
N ILE A 284 -5.65 -28.67 3.17
CA ILE A 284 -6.07 -29.66 4.18
C ILE A 284 -4.87 -30.44 4.74
N GLU A 285 -4.03 -31.00 3.86
CA GLU A 285 -2.90 -31.85 4.26
C GLU A 285 -1.88 -31.08 5.09
N ASN A 286 -1.63 -29.82 4.74
CA ASN A 286 -0.66 -28.98 5.43
C ASN A 286 -1.25 -28.15 6.57
N LYS A 287 -2.59 -28.12 6.71
CA LYS A 287 -3.32 -27.26 7.67
C LYS A 287 -2.97 -25.79 7.48
N PHE A 288 -2.88 -25.37 6.22
CA PHE A 288 -2.58 -23.99 5.86
C PHE A 288 -3.86 -23.25 5.51
N LYS A 289 -4.10 -22.15 6.24
CA LYS A 289 -5.02 -21.12 5.78
C LYS A 289 -4.57 -20.67 4.40
N THR A 290 -5.46 -20.73 3.40
CA THR A 290 -5.11 -20.43 2.01
C THR A 290 -6.12 -19.45 1.41
N TYR A 291 -5.65 -18.28 1.02
CA TYR A 291 -6.43 -17.28 0.30
C TYR A 291 -6.45 -17.63 -1.20
N CYS A 292 -7.62 -18.01 -1.71
CA CYS A 292 -7.81 -18.38 -3.11
C CYS A 292 -8.39 -17.19 -3.88
N ILE A 293 -7.63 -16.65 -4.83
CA ILE A 293 -7.91 -15.38 -5.49
C ILE A 293 -8.14 -15.61 -7.00
N PRO A 294 -9.36 -15.36 -7.52
CA PRO A 294 -9.63 -15.38 -8.96
C PRO A 294 -8.87 -14.29 -9.73
N GLU A 295 -8.73 -14.46 -11.05
CA GLU A 295 -8.00 -13.50 -11.91
C GLU A 295 -8.57 -12.07 -11.86
N ASN A 296 -9.88 -11.91 -11.70
CA ASN A 296 -10.56 -10.61 -11.60
C ASN A 296 -10.75 -10.12 -10.15
N CYS A 297 -9.98 -10.66 -9.22
CA CYS A 297 -10.10 -10.40 -7.79
C CYS A 297 -8.77 -9.96 -7.18
N GLY A 298 -8.87 -9.29 -6.04
CA GLY A 298 -7.73 -8.81 -5.30
C GLY A 298 -7.94 -8.78 -3.79
N MET A 299 -6.85 -8.79 -3.04
CA MET A 299 -6.86 -8.70 -1.58
C MET A 299 -5.83 -7.67 -1.13
N ILE A 300 -6.20 -6.86 -0.14
CA ILE A 300 -5.38 -5.80 0.43
C ILE A 300 -5.14 -6.12 1.89
N PHE A 301 -3.89 -6.16 2.30
CA PHE A 301 -3.44 -6.40 3.66
C PHE A 301 -2.66 -5.21 4.19
N ASP A 302 -2.64 -5.10 5.51
CA ASP A 302 -1.79 -4.13 6.20
C ASP A 302 -0.38 -4.66 6.45
N LYS A 303 0.47 -3.81 7.04
CA LYS A 303 1.85 -4.16 7.37
C LYS A 303 2.00 -5.25 8.45
N THR A 304 0.94 -5.59 9.18
CA THR A 304 0.94 -6.72 10.11
C THR A 304 0.47 -8.02 9.46
N GLY A 305 0.12 -8.00 8.18
CA GLY A 305 -0.36 -9.16 7.44
C GLY A 305 -1.83 -9.45 7.65
N ASP A 306 -2.59 -8.52 8.24
CA ASP A 306 -4.02 -8.66 8.47
C ASP A 306 -4.81 -8.20 7.26
N LEU A 307 -5.86 -8.95 6.94
CA LEU A 307 -6.72 -8.66 5.80
C LEU A 307 -7.52 -7.40 6.06
N VAL A 308 -7.34 -6.39 5.20
CA VAL A 308 -8.06 -5.12 5.32
C VAL A 308 -9.27 -5.08 4.39
N LYS A 309 -9.11 -5.54 3.16
CA LYS A 309 -10.17 -5.45 2.14
C LYS A 309 -10.03 -6.52 1.05
N THR A 310 -11.16 -6.97 0.52
CA THR A 310 -11.25 -7.78 -0.70
C THR A 310 -11.84 -6.96 -1.85
N ILE A 311 -11.46 -7.31 -3.08
CA ILE A 311 -11.92 -6.71 -4.32
C ILE A 311 -12.38 -7.83 -5.26
N GLY A 312 -13.55 -7.67 -5.86
CA GLY A 312 -14.16 -8.69 -6.70
C GLY A 312 -14.97 -9.72 -5.89
N ASN A 313 -15.60 -10.65 -6.62
CA ASN A 313 -16.44 -11.72 -6.06
C ASN A 313 -15.81 -13.07 -6.39
N GLY A 314 -15.92 -14.05 -5.48
CA GLY A 314 -15.43 -15.41 -5.69
C GLY A 314 -14.09 -15.73 -5.03
N ILE A 315 -13.55 -14.81 -4.22
CA ILE A 315 -12.46 -15.13 -3.29
C ILE A 315 -12.96 -16.16 -2.28
N GLU A 316 -12.18 -17.22 -2.07
CA GLU A 316 -12.43 -18.24 -1.06
C GLU A 316 -11.27 -18.31 -0.07
N VAL A 317 -11.57 -18.64 1.20
CA VAL A 317 -10.57 -18.85 2.24
C VAL A 317 -10.67 -20.27 2.75
N LEU A 318 -9.67 -21.09 2.46
CA LEU A 318 -9.53 -22.44 2.97
C LEU A 318 -8.82 -22.41 4.33
N ASN A 319 -9.14 -23.34 5.22
CA ASN A 319 -8.51 -23.50 6.55
C ASN A 319 -8.13 -24.95 6.80
#